data_AF-A0A1E5XR86-F1
#
_entry.id   AF-A0A1E5XR86-F1
#
_cell.length_a   1.000
_cell.length_b   1.000
_cell.length_c   1.000
_cell.angle_alpha   90.00
_cell.angle_beta   90.00
_cell.angle_gamma   90.00
#
_symmetry.space_group_name_H-M   'P 1'
#
loop_
_entity.id
_entity.type
_entity.pdbx_description
1 polymer ?
#
loop_
_entity_poly.entity_id
_entity_poly.type
_entity_poly.pdbx_seq_one_letter_code
_entity_poly.pdbx_strand_id
1 'polypeptide(L)'
;MAVTAMTLAGMATPAISGPVEVLESYVGDWKGAGALVGGQNPEPFKCRLGISKGNLNKINYAGRCSLIDMNLSVSGTIAFDDKAQRYQAVMSSNAGFTGVAVGQIKGDTINFDLREKQQDRGGNDVRIGSRILLEGNAITVDFEVEFNSSGQVLTASVPFSR
;
A
#
# COMPACT_ATOMS: atom_id res chain seq x y z
N MET A 1 22.92 58.01 21.52
CA MET A 1 22.84 56.83 20.64
C MET A 1 22.67 55.61 21.52
N ALA A 2 21.62 54.80 21.31
CA ALA A 2 21.59 53.35 21.52
C ALA A 2 20.12 52.90 21.39
N VAL A 3 19.75 52.43 20.19
CA VAL A 3 18.49 51.73 19.96
C VAL A 3 18.78 50.25 20.18
N THR A 4 18.29 49.68 21.28
CA THR A 4 18.43 48.26 21.59
C THR A 4 17.45 47.48 20.72
N ALA A 5 17.94 46.90 19.63
CA ALA A 5 17.16 46.01 18.77
C ALA A 5 16.95 44.66 19.48
N MET A 6 15.72 44.35 19.87
CA MET A 6 15.32 43.01 20.30
C MET A 6 15.13 42.13 19.06
N THR A 7 16.05 41.20 18.85
CA THR A 7 15.93 40.11 17.88
C THR A 7 14.85 39.13 18.34
N LEU A 8 13.70 39.10 17.66
CA LEU A 8 12.74 38.01 17.77
C LEU A 8 13.35 36.76 17.12
N ALA A 9 13.80 35.81 17.94
CA ALA A 9 14.10 34.46 17.50
C ALA A 9 12.79 33.77 17.10
N GLY A 10 12.57 33.63 15.79
CA GLY A 10 11.47 32.85 15.24
C GLY A 10 11.60 31.39 15.69
N MET A 11 10.66 30.93 16.50
CA MET A 11 10.50 29.51 16.80
C MET A 11 10.06 28.80 15.52
N ALA A 12 10.99 28.13 14.84
CA ALA A 12 10.66 27.16 13.81
C ALA A 12 9.99 25.96 14.49
N THR A 13 8.66 25.92 14.52
CA THR A 13 7.96 24.69 14.88
C THR A 13 8.23 23.66 13.78
N PRO A 14 8.66 22.43 14.11
CA PRO A 14 8.80 21.39 13.11
C PRO A 14 7.45 21.22 12.41
N ALA A 15 7.46 21.34 11.08
CA ALA A 15 6.29 21.09 10.27
C ALA A 15 5.91 19.62 10.47
N ILE A 16 4.80 19.37 11.15
CA ILE A 16 4.13 18.07 11.11
C ILE A 16 3.70 17.94 9.65
N SER A 17 4.36 17.05 8.91
CA SER A 17 4.05 16.82 7.50
C SER A 17 2.56 16.52 7.37
N GLY A 18 1.86 17.30 6.54
CA GLY A 18 0.42 17.13 6.37
C GLY A 18 0.10 15.73 5.83
N PRO A 19 -1.13 15.21 6.02
CA PRO A 19 -1.49 13.87 5.55
C PRO A 19 -1.21 13.62 4.05
N VAL A 20 -1.32 14.68 3.24
CA VAL A 20 -0.99 14.64 1.82
C VAL A 20 0.51 14.55 1.59
N GLU A 21 1.30 15.31 2.33
CA GLU A 21 2.76 15.29 2.24
C GLU A 21 3.33 13.91 2.61
N VAL A 22 2.71 13.24 3.59
CA VAL A 22 3.02 11.84 3.92
C VAL A 22 2.76 10.91 2.73
N LEU A 23 1.69 11.07 1.97
CA LEU A 23 1.48 10.26 0.76
C LEU A 23 2.48 10.61 -0.34
N GLU A 24 2.76 11.89 -0.53
CA GLU A 24 3.70 12.36 -1.56
C GLU A 24 5.13 11.87 -1.31
N SER A 25 5.53 11.63 -0.06
CA SER A 25 6.85 11.09 0.26
C SER A 25 7.08 9.67 -0.28
N TYR A 26 6.01 8.94 -0.68
CA TYR A 26 6.11 7.62 -1.28
C TYR A 26 6.18 7.64 -2.82
N VAL A 27 6.05 8.80 -3.46
CA VAL A 27 6.14 8.92 -4.93
C VAL A 27 7.50 8.43 -5.43
N GLY A 28 7.48 7.64 -6.49
CA GLY A 28 8.66 7.05 -7.14
C GLY A 28 8.47 5.58 -7.49
N ASP A 29 9.56 4.97 -7.95
CA ASP A 29 9.62 3.56 -8.29
C ASP A 29 10.17 2.74 -7.13
N TRP A 30 9.62 1.54 -6.98
CA TRP A 30 9.90 0.62 -5.90
C TRP A 30 10.04 -0.79 -6.43
N LYS A 31 10.88 -1.57 -5.78
CA LYS A 31 11.10 -3.00 -6.08
C LYS A 31 11.01 -3.78 -4.78
N GLY A 32 10.36 -4.92 -4.85
CA GLY A 32 10.24 -5.82 -3.71
C GLY A 32 10.38 -7.27 -4.14
N ALA A 33 10.77 -8.11 -3.20
CA ALA A 33 10.82 -9.54 -3.41
C ALA A 33 10.46 -10.27 -2.12
N GLY A 34 9.77 -11.39 -2.27
CA GLY A 34 9.42 -12.31 -1.20
C GLY A 34 9.27 -13.72 -1.75
N ALA A 35 8.56 -14.55 -0.99
CA ALA A 35 8.18 -15.89 -1.42
C ALA A 35 6.68 -16.09 -1.20
N LEU A 36 6.01 -16.72 -2.15
CA LEU A 36 4.67 -17.26 -1.97
C LEU A 36 4.79 -18.59 -1.22
N VAL A 37 4.15 -18.69 -0.06
CA VAL A 37 4.16 -19.87 0.81
C VAL A 37 2.76 -20.41 1.02
N GLY A 38 2.63 -21.68 1.41
CA GLY A 38 1.34 -22.39 1.53
C GLY A 38 1.04 -23.37 0.38
N GLY A 39 1.86 -23.33 -0.68
CA GLY A 39 1.94 -24.36 -1.70
C GLY A 39 2.88 -25.51 -1.30
N GLN A 40 3.15 -26.42 -2.24
CA GLN A 40 4.01 -27.58 -1.99
C GLN A 40 5.48 -27.19 -1.71
N ASN A 41 5.95 -26.11 -2.35
CA ASN A 41 7.24 -25.50 -2.09
C ASN A 41 7.10 -23.96 -2.11
N PRO A 42 7.93 -23.20 -1.38
CA PRO A 42 7.98 -21.75 -1.53
C PRO A 42 8.37 -21.32 -2.94
N GLU A 43 7.62 -20.40 -3.53
CA GLU A 43 7.87 -19.89 -4.88
C GLU A 43 8.37 -18.43 -4.85
N PRO A 44 9.39 -18.06 -5.65
CA PRO A 44 9.84 -16.68 -5.73
C PRO A 44 8.72 -15.73 -6.18
N PHE A 45 8.56 -14.62 -5.45
CA PHE A 45 7.55 -13.61 -5.75
C PHE A 45 8.22 -12.23 -5.87
N LYS A 46 8.35 -11.72 -7.10
CA LYS A 46 9.08 -10.46 -7.38
C LYS A 46 8.12 -9.39 -7.82
N CYS A 47 8.18 -8.21 -7.20
CA CYS A 47 7.27 -7.11 -7.48
C CYS A 47 8.01 -5.83 -7.88
N ARG A 48 7.37 -5.05 -8.75
CA ARG A 48 7.67 -3.65 -9.02
C ARG A 48 6.43 -2.83 -8.72
N LEU A 49 6.63 -1.63 -8.18
CA LEU A 49 5.56 -0.72 -7.82
C LEU A 49 5.97 0.70 -8.22
N GLY A 50 5.15 1.34 -9.05
CA GLY A 50 5.29 2.75 -9.37
C GLY A 50 4.23 3.54 -8.61
N ILE A 51 4.64 4.59 -7.91
CA ILE A 51 3.75 5.54 -7.24
C ILE A 51 3.92 6.90 -7.89
N SER A 52 2.81 7.50 -8.31
CA SER A 52 2.78 8.80 -8.96
C SER A 52 1.81 9.74 -8.26
N LYS A 53 2.01 11.04 -8.41
CA LYS A 53 1.05 12.03 -7.94
C LYS A 53 -0.27 11.87 -8.71
N GLY A 54 -1.38 11.83 -7.96
CA GLY A 54 -2.73 11.88 -8.50
C GLY A 54 -3.26 13.31 -8.55
N ASN A 55 -4.54 13.45 -8.87
CA ASN A 55 -5.24 14.73 -8.73
C ASN A 55 -5.67 14.97 -7.27
N LEU A 56 -5.62 16.23 -6.82
CA LEU A 56 -6.25 16.71 -5.58
C LEU A 56 -6.00 15.82 -4.34
N ASN A 57 -4.83 15.94 -3.71
CA ASN A 57 -4.51 15.26 -2.43
C ASN A 57 -4.48 13.73 -2.50
N LYS A 58 -4.07 13.17 -3.65
CA LYS A 58 -4.03 11.71 -3.89
C LYS A 58 -2.72 11.28 -4.52
N ILE A 59 -2.39 10.01 -4.33
CA ILE A 59 -1.37 9.29 -5.09
C ILE A 59 -2.00 8.14 -5.84
N ASN A 60 -1.50 7.86 -7.03
CA ASN A 60 -1.83 6.67 -7.79
C ASN A 60 -0.70 5.66 -7.62
N TYR A 61 -1.05 4.38 -7.64
CA TYR A 61 -0.06 3.31 -7.61
C TYR A 61 -0.37 2.25 -8.66
N ALA A 62 0.69 1.66 -9.21
CA ALA A 62 0.62 0.56 -10.16
C ALA A 62 1.69 -0.47 -9.83
N GLY A 63 1.26 -1.64 -9.40
CA GLY A 63 2.11 -2.77 -9.04
C GLY A 63 2.07 -3.86 -10.11
N ARG A 64 3.20 -4.54 -10.30
CA ARG A 64 3.28 -5.81 -11.03
C ARG A 64 4.14 -6.79 -10.26
N CYS A 65 3.57 -7.95 -9.94
CA CYS A 65 4.27 -9.06 -9.34
C CYS A 65 4.34 -10.23 -10.32
N SER A 66 5.51 -10.86 -10.39
CA SER A 66 5.78 -12.05 -11.20
C SER A 66 5.97 -13.26 -10.27
N LEU A 67 5.19 -14.29 -10.57
CA LEU A 67 5.31 -15.67 -10.08
C LEU A 67 5.95 -16.52 -11.18
N ILE A 68 6.27 -17.79 -10.88
CA ILE A 68 6.86 -18.72 -11.85
C ILE A 68 5.98 -18.82 -13.12
N ASP A 69 4.67 -18.96 -12.94
CA ASP A 69 3.73 -19.20 -14.05
C ASP A 69 2.71 -18.07 -14.30
N MET A 70 2.76 -16.99 -13.52
CA MET A 70 1.72 -15.94 -13.58
C MET A 70 2.26 -14.53 -13.32
N ASN A 71 1.61 -13.53 -13.93
CA ASN A 71 1.81 -12.12 -13.59
C ASN A 71 0.54 -11.52 -12.98
N LEU A 72 0.67 -11.00 -11.76
CA LEU A 72 -0.37 -10.21 -11.09
C LEU A 72 -0.08 -8.73 -11.32
N SER A 73 -1.03 -8.01 -11.89
CA SER A 73 -0.97 -6.55 -12.04
C SER A 73 -2.06 -5.92 -11.20
N VAL A 74 -1.69 -4.91 -10.42
CA VAL A 74 -2.56 -4.18 -9.50
C VAL A 74 -2.45 -2.70 -9.78
N SER A 75 -3.54 -1.95 -9.72
CA SER A 75 -3.50 -0.50 -9.75
C SER A 75 -4.54 0.10 -8.82
N GLY A 76 -4.33 1.35 -8.43
CA GLY A 76 -5.25 2.02 -7.52
C GLY A 76 -4.85 3.44 -7.17
N THR A 77 -5.58 3.99 -6.21
CA THR A 77 -5.40 5.35 -5.71
C THR A 77 -5.51 5.35 -4.19
N ILE A 78 -4.63 6.10 -3.54
CA ILE A 78 -4.71 6.39 -2.10
C ILE A 78 -4.99 7.89 -1.94
N ALA A 79 -5.94 8.21 -1.08
CA ALA A 79 -6.37 9.57 -0.79
C ALA A 79 -6.49 9.79 0.73
N PHE A 80 -6.32 11.03 1.18
CA PHE A 80 -6.78 11.44 2.51
C PHE A 80 -8.19 12.05 2.40
N ASP A 81 -9.12 11.57 3.21
CA ASP A 81 -10.47 12.13 3.35
C ASP A 81 -10.48 13.15 4.49
N ASP A 82 -10.48 14.44 4.15
CA ASP A 82 -10.47 15.54 5.12
C ASP A 82 -11.71 15.55 6.03
N LYS A 83 -12.87 15.06 5.56
CA LYS A 83 -14.10 15.04 6.38
C LYS A 83 -14.05 13.95 7.43
N ALA A 84 -13.53 12.79 7.06
CA ALA A 84 -13.46 11.63 7.94
C ALA A 84 -12.09 11.48 8.63
N GLN A 85 -11.13 12.36 8.34
CA GLN A 85 -9.78 12.39 8.89
C GLN A 85 -9.08 11.02 8.80
N ARG A 86 -9.18 10.38 7.62
CA ARG A 86 -8.65 9.03 7.40
C ARG A 86 -8.17 8.84 5.96
N TYR A 87 -7.18 7.96 5.80
CA TYR A 87 -6.76 7.53 4.47
C TYR A 87 -7.75 6.52 3.89
N GLN A 88 -7.89 6.51 2.57
CA GLN A 88 -8.67 5.54 1.83
C GLN A 88 -7.89 5.09 0.61
N ALA A 89 -7.88 3.78 0.36
CA ALA A 89 -7.25 3.18 -0.79
C ALA A 89 -8.30 2.45 -1.62
N VAL A 90 -8.28 2.62 -2.93
CA VAL A 90 -9.01 1.78 -3.88
C VAL A 90 -8.00 0.95 -4.65
N MET A 91 -8.38 -0.26 -5.02
CA MET A 91 -7.52 -1.20 -5.74
C MET A 91 -8.31 -1.97 -6.78
N SER A 92 -7.68 -2.25 -7.91
CA SER A 92 -8.11 -3.24 -8.89
C SER A 92 -6.96 -4.12 -9.35
N SER A 93 -7.26 -5.30 -9.89
CA SER A 93 -6.24 -6.20 -10.47
C SER A 93 -6.70 -6.85 -11.77
N ASN A 94 -5.74 -7.38 -12.53
CA ASN A 94 -6.00 -8.20 -13.72
C ASN A 94 -6.62 -9.57 -13.41
N ALA A 95 -6.72 -9.95 -12.13
CA ALA A 95 -7.39 -11.16 -11.66
C ALA A 95 -8.88 -10.93 -11.32
N GLY A 96 -9.42 -9.74 -11.61
CA GLY A 96 -10.83 -9.41 -11.35
C GLY A 96 -11.12 -8.90 -9.94
N PHE A 97 -10.12 -8.85 -9.06
CA PHE A 97 -10.25 -8.24 -7.74
C PHE A 97 -10.42 -6.72 -7.86
N THR A 98 -11.43 -6.18 -7.18
CA THR A 98 -11.59 -4.75 -6.89
C THR A 98 -12.01 -4.56 -5.45
N GLY A 99 -11.42 -3.60 -4.73
CA GLY A 99 -11.75 -3.37 -3.32
C GLY A 99 -11.40 -1.98 -2.83
N VAL A 100 -11.93 -1.63 -1.65
CA VAL A 100 -11.64 -0.39 -0.93
C VAL A 100 -11.12 -0.73 0.46
N ALA A 101 -10.04 -0.08 0.90
CA ALA A 101 -9.54 -0.13 2.26
C ALA A 101 -9.58 1.24 2.92
N VAL A 102 -9.93 1.26 4.20
CA VAL A 102 -9.75 2.43 5.06
C VAL A 102 -8.42 2.29 5.78
N GLY A 103 -7.55 3.29 5.65
CA GLY A 103 -6.25 3.34 6.30
C GLY A 103 -6.37 3.60 7.79
N GLN A 104 -5.70 2.80 8.59
CA GLN A 104 -5.58 2.95 10.04
C GLN A 104 -4.22 3.53 10.37
N ILE A 105 -4.21 4.69 11.04
CA ILE A 105 -2.97 5.34 11.50
C ILE A 105 -2.61 4.78 12.89
N LYS A 106 -1.39 4.28 13.06
CA LYS A 106 -0.84 3.84 14.36
C LYS A 106 0.58 4.33 14.51
N GLY A 107 0.79 5.35 15.35
CA GLY A 107 2.07 6.05 15.40
C GLY A 107 2.43 6.59 14.02
N ASP A 108 3.59 6.22 13.50
CA ASP A 108 4.10 6.65 12.19
C ASP A 108 3.74 5.67 11.06
N THR A 109 2.87 4.69 11.33
CA THR A 109 2.45 3.69 10.34
C THR A 109 1.05 3.95 9.82
N ILE A 110 0.83 3.69 8.53
CA ILE A 110 -0.49 3.65 7.92
C ILE A 110 -0.72 2.25 7.38
N ASN A 111 -1.75 1.57 7.91
CA ASN A 111 -2.12 0.22 7.50
C ASN A 111 -3.41 0.23 6.68
N PHE A 112 -3.41 -0.41 5.52
CA PHE A 112 -4.59 -0.61 4.69
C PHE A 112 -4.87 -2.10 4.58
N ASP A 113 -5.97 -2.57 5.17
CA ASP A 113 -6.42 -3.95 5.04
C ASP A 113 -7.52 -4.04 3.99
N LEU A 114 -7.22 -4.64 2.84
CA LEU A 114 -8.20 -4.99 1.82
C LEU A 114 -8.58 -6.46 1.98
N ARG A 115 -9.88 -6.75 1.96
CA ARG A 115 -10.42 -8.12 1.99
C ARG A 115 -11.64 -8.18 1.10
N GLU A 116 -11.61 -9.02 0.07
CA GLU A 116 -12.77 -9.26 -0.79
C GLU A 116 -12.99 -10.74 -1.03
N LYS A 117 -14.25 -11.10 -1.23
CA LYS A 117 -14.64 -12.42 -1.73
C LYS A 117 -14.84 -12.33 -3.23
N GLN A 118 -14.24 -13.25 -3.97
CA GLN A 118 -14.30 -13.34 -5.42
C GLN A 118 -14.59 -14.78 -5.84
N GLN A 119 -14.99 -14.98 -7.09
CA GLN A 119 -15.01 -16.31 -7.71
C GLN A 119 -13.81 -16.46 -8.64
N ASP A 120 -13.10 -17.58 -8.54
CA ASP A 120 -12.04 -17.92 -9.48
C ASP A 120 -12.61 -18.25 -10.87
N ARG A 121 -11.72 -18.51 -11.84
CA ARG A 121 -12.12 -18.87 -13.21
C ARG A 121 -12.91 -20.20 -13.30
N GLY A 122 -12.82 -21.04 -12.27
CA GLY A 122 -13.57 -22.29 -12.14
C GLY A 122 -14.91 -22.13 -11.40
N GLY A 123 -15.25 -20.91 -10.96
CA GLY A 123 -16.46 -20.62 -10.19
C GLY A 123 -16.35 -20.94 -8.69
N ASN A 124 -15.16 -21.26 -8.17
CA ASN A 124 -14.97 -21.49 -6.75
C ASN A 124 -14.82 -20.17 -6.00
N ASP A 125 -15.41 -20.09 -4.81
CA ASP A 125 -15.22 -18.93 -3.94
C ASP A 125 -13.76 -18.88 -3.44
N VAL A 126 -13.12 -17.74 -3.65
CA VAL A 126 -11.77 -17.42 -3.20
C VAL A 126 -11.83 -16.13 -2.39
N ARG A 127 -11.14 -16.09 -1.26
CA ARG A 127 -10.94 -14.87 -0.49
C ARG A 127 -9.56 -14.30 -0.81
N ILE A 128 -9.52 -13.08 -1.31
CA ILE A 128 -8.27 -12.37 -1.59
C ILE A 128 -8.14 -11.23 -0.56
N GLY A 129 -7.04 -11.28 0.18
CA GLY A 129 -6.64 -10.25 1.12
C GLY A 129 -5.35 -9.59 0.67
N SER A 130 -5.24 -8.29 0.93
CA SER A 130 -3.94 -7.62 0.94
C SER A 130 -3.85 -6.65 2.11
N ARG A 131 -2.65 -6.53 2.67
CA ARG A 131 -2.33 -5.54 3.68
C ARG A 131 -1.19 -4.67 3.15
N ILE A 132 -1.41 -3.37 3.09
CA ILE A 132 -0.37 -2.40 2.72
C ILE A 132 0.03 -1.65 4.00
N LEU A 133 1.31 -1.74 4.35
CA LEU A 133 1.92 -1.01 5.44
C LEU A 133 2.84 0.06 4.86
N LEU A 134 2.56 1.31 5.21
CA LEU A 134 3.43 2.46 4.96
C LEU A 134 4.12 2.82 6.28
N GLU A 135 5.45 2.82 6.30
CA GLU A 135 6.25 3.17 7.48
C GLU A 135 7.51 3.93 7.04
N GLY A 136 7.59 5.22 7.36
CA GLY A 136 8.72 6.08 6.99
C GLY A 136 8.98 6.11 5.48
N ASN A 137 10.04 5.42 5.03
CA ASN A 137 10.42 5.29 3.61
C ASN A 137 10.42 3.81 3.17
N ALA A 138 9.58 2.99 3.79
CA ALA A 138 9.38 1.59 3.46
C ALA A 138 7.91 1.31 3.17
N ILE A 139 7.68 0.40 2.22
CA ILE A 139 6.37 -0.13 1.91
C ILE A 139 6.45 -1.63 2.10
N THR A 140 5.55 -2.22 2.87
CA THR A 140 5.39 -3.67 2.93
C THR A 140 4.00 -4.02 2.44
N VAL A 141 3.92 -5.00 1.53
CA VAL A 141 2.64 -5.54 1.08
C VAL A 141 2.56 -7.00 1.42
N ASP A 142 1.60 -7.36 2.26
CA ASP A 142 1.26 -8.75 2.52
C ASP A 142 0.08 -9.16 1.64
N PHE A 143 0.17 -10.31 1.02
CA PHE A 143 -0.87 -10.91 0.19
C PHE A 143 -1.35 -12.19 0.86
N GLU A 144 -2.66 -12.43 0.78
CA GLU A 144 -3.29 -13.65 1.25
C GLU A 144 -4.34 -14.09 0.24
N VAL A 145 -4.32 -15.37 -0.13
CA VAL A 145 -5.33 -15.99 -0.98
C VAL A 145 -5.79 -17.27 -0.29
N GLU A 146 -7.06 -17.33 0.08
CA GLU A 146 -7.67 -18.52 0.67
C GLU A 146 -8.64 -19.14 -0.35
N PHE A 147 -8.44 -20.43 -0.63
CA PHE A 147 -9.32 -21.23 -1.48
C PHE A 147 -10.38 -21.91 -0.61
N ASN A 148 -11.63 -21.45 -0.66
CA ASN A 148 -12.66 -21.94 0.26
C ASN A 148 -12.99 -23.42 0.05
N SER A 149 -12.77 -23.95 -1.15
CA SER A 149 -13.03 -25.35 -1.48
C SER A 149 -12.05 -26.33 -0.85
N SER A 150 -10.79 -25.92 -0.64
CA SER A 150 -9.73 -26.77 -0.05
C SER A 150 -9.28 -26.32 1.34
N GLY A 151 -9.61 -25.09 1.75
CA GLY A 151 -9.07 -24.43 2.94
C GLY A 151 -7.59 -24.05 2.82
N GLN A 152 -7.00 -24.19 1.62
CA GLN A 152 -5.60 -23.83 1.41
C GLN A 152 -5.45 -22.30 1.45
N VAL A 153 -4.45 -21.84 2.19
CA VAL A 153 -4.09 -20.43 2.28
C VAL A 153 -2.69 -20.23 1.70
N LEU A 154 -2.59 -19.38 0.69
CA LEU A 154 -1.32 -18.91 0.14
C LEU A 154 -1.04 -17.51 0.68
N THR A 155 0.18 -17.27 1.13
CA THR A 155 0.61 -15.96 1.63
C THR A 155 1.93 -15.52 1.04
N ALA A 156 2.13 -14.22 0.92
CA ALA A 156 3.41 -13.63 0.57
C ALA A 156 3.59 -12.32 1.33
N SER A 157 4.79 -12.04 1.81
CA SER A 157 5.17 -10.72 2.33
C SER A 157 6.24 -10.13 1.44
N VAL A 158 6.01 -8.90 0.98
CA VAL A 158 6.87 -8.21 0.02
C VAL A 158 7.31 -6.87 0.61
N PRO A 159 8.52 -6.80 1.20
CA PRO A 159 9.12 -5.51 1.51
C PRO A 159 9.59 -4.85 0.21
N PHE A 160 9.25 -3.58 0.04
CA PHE A 160 9.68 -2.76 -1.08
C PHE A 160 10.73 -1.74 -0.63
N SER A 161 11.74 -1.56 -1.48
CA SER A 161 12.72 -0.49 -1.42
C SER A 161 12.78 0.24 -2.75
N ARG A 162 13.27 1.49 -2.75
CA ARG A 162 13.50 2.28 -3.96
C ARG A 162 14.64 1.69 -4.81
#